data_AF-A0A359LR54-F1
#
_entry.id   AF-A0A359LR54-F1
#
_cell.length_a   1.000
_cell.length_b   1.000
_cell.length_c   1.000
_cell.angle_alpha   90.00
_cell.angle_beta   90.00
_cell.angle_gamma   90.00
#
_symmetry.space_group_name_H-M   'P 1'
#
loop_
_entity.id
_entity.type
_entity.pdbx_description
1 polymer ?
#
loop_
_entity_poly.entity_id
_entity_poly.type
_entity_poly.pdbx_seq_one_letter_code
_entity_poly.pdbx_strand_id
1 'polypeptide(L)'
;MRIALTLVVIAARLGAQAPAAAPEADCHVYAVNLNEAERAIRTFLQNPNAKPEDLKAQAAKSERTLGAFKAPIAEELTTTKSFPFPGTKLTVTATFFYTDETMAFAESLWLGLYTGRRAVANALTEPGASIVEVNFDIYTYKVLAKQRMVLDGEPWVIGLQCQTMTDEERRKRLSPTGAAAPPRPGAVP
;
A
#
# COMPACT_ATOMS: atom_id res chain seq x y z
N MET A 1 -18.82 -21.03 -71.29
CA MET A 1 -19.22 -21.45 -69.92
C MET A 1 -18.12 -21.00 -68.96
N ARG A 2 -18.37 -20.00 -68.11
CA ARG A 2 -17.41 -19.51 -67.11
C ARG A 2 -17.92 -19.91 -65.73
N ILE A 3 -17.21 -20.83 -65.07
CA ILE A 3 -17.48 -21.25 -63.68
C ILE A 3 -16.70 -20.29 -62.78
N ALA A 4 -17.42 -19.40 -62.10
CA ALA A 4 -16.84 -18.53 -61.08
C ALA A 4 -16.71 -19.32 -59.77
N LEU A 5 -15.47 -19.62 -59.39
CA LEU A 5 -15.13 -20.31 -58.14
C LEU A 5 -15.01 -19.25 -57.03
N THR A 6 -16.04 -19.11 -56.20
CA THR A 6 -16.04 -18.20 -55.06
C THR A 6 -15.23 -18.81 -53.91
N LEU A 7 -14.04 -18.28 -53.67
CA LEU A 7 -13.16 -18.68 -52.57
C LEU A 7 -13.67 -18.03 -51.26
N VAL A 8 -14.19 -18.83 -50.33
CA VAL A 8 -14.59 -18.37 -48.98
C VAL A 8 -13.36 -18.43 -48.09
N VAL A 9 -12.77 -17.26 -47.79
CA VAL A 9 -11.66 -17.13 -46.82
C VAL A 9 -12.26 -17.04 -45.42
N ILE A 10 -12.12 -18.12 -44.64
CA ILE A 10 -12.48 -18.14 -43.21
C ILE A 10 -11.31 -17.48 -42.44
N ALA A 11 -11.46 -16.20 -42.11
CA ALA A 11 -10.53 -15.50 -41.23
C ALA A 11 -10.74 -15.97 -39.77
N ALA A 12 -9.90 -16.87 -39.29
CA ALA A 12 -9.85 -17.25 -37.89
C ALA A 12 -9.44 -16.02 -37.05
N ARG A 13 -10.40 -15.43 -36.33
CA ARG A 13 -10.09 -14.41 -35.32
C ARG A 13 -9.47 -15.11 -34.12
N LEU A 14 -8.13 -15.18 -34.12
CA LEU A 14 -7.36 -15.40 -32.90
C LEU A 14 -7.62 -14.17 -32.01
N GLY A 15 -8.57 -14.30 -31.08
CA GLY A 15 -8.78 -13.29 -30.04
C GLY A 15 -7.55 -13.26 -29.16
N ALA A 16 -6.70 -12.24 -29.33
CA ALA A 16 -5.63 -11.95 -28.38
C ALA A 16 -6.27 -11.63 -27.03
N GLN A 17 -6.22 -12.58 -26.10
CA GLN A 17 -6.51 -12.29 -24.69
C GLN A 17 -5.40 -11.39 -24.18
N ALA A 18 -5.75 -10.16 -23.82
CA ALA A 18 -4.82 -9.27 -23.13
C ALA A 18 -4.36 -9.98 -21.84
N PRO A 19 -3.05 -9.94 -21.51
CA PRO A 19 -2.57 -10.50 -20.25
C PRO A 19 -3.31 -9.82 -19.10
N ALA A 20 -3.68 -10.62 -18.10
CA ALA A 20 -4.28 -10.08 -16.88
C ALA A 20 -3.31 -9.04 -16.29
N ALA A 21 -3.85 -7.88 -15.88
CA ALA A 21 -3.04 -6.85 -15.24
C ALA A 21 -2.41 -7.43 -13.94
N ALA A 22 -1.14 -7.12 -13.72
CA ALA A 22 -0.47 -7.50 -12.48
C ALA A 22 -1.18 -6.85 -11.28
N PRO A 23 -1.21 -7.52 -10.11
CA PRO A 23 -1.76 -6.92 -8.89
C PRO A 23 -1.00 -5.64 -8.54
N GLU A 24 -1.69 -4.67 -7.96
CA GLU A 24 -1.14 -3.38 -7.55
C GLU A 24 -1.44 -3.13 -6.06
N ALA A 25 -0.49 -2.53 -5.35
CA ALA A 25 -0.68 -1.97 -4.03
C ALA A 25 -1.07 -0.48 -4.15
N ASP A 26 -2.10 -0.09 -3.41
CA ASP A 26 -2.50 1.32 -3.26
C ASP A 26 -1.71 1.96 -2.11
N CYS A 27 -0.76 2.83 -2.46
CA CYS A 27 0.09 3.53 -1.51
C CYS A 27 -0.34 4.99 -1.33
N HIS A 28 -0.30 5.49 -0.10
CA HIS A 28 -0.45 6.90 0.19
C HIS A 28 0.60 7.39 1.18
N VAL A 29 0.99 8.64 0.99
CA VAL A 29 1.94 9.35 1.83
C VAL A 29 1.18 10.43 2.58
N TYR A 30 1.37 10.48 3.89
CA TYR A 30 0.68 11.39 4.78
C TYR A 30 1.63 11.98 5.82
N ALA A 31 1.25 13.12 6.38
CA ALA A 31 1.97 13.79 7.46
C ALA A 31 1.02 14.10 8.61
N VAL A 32 1.43 13.82 9.84
CA VAL A 32 0.64 14.06 11.05
C VAL A 32 1.37 15.02 11.95
N ASN A 33 0.74 16.14 12.30
CA ASN A 33 1.20 17.03 13.36
C ASN A 33 0.85 16.39 14.71
N LEU A 34 1.87 16.01 15.49
CA LEU A 34 1.65 15.29 16.74
C LEU A 34 1.01 16.17 17.82
N ASN A 35 1.27 17.48 17.83
CA ASN A 35 0.65 18.39 18.79
C ASN A 35 -0.85 18.55 18.53
N GLU A 36 -1.23 18.68 17.26
CA GLU A 36 -2.65 18.76 16.87
C GLU A 36 -3.36 17.43 17.11
N ALA A 37 -2.72 16.30 16.80
CA ALA A 37 -3.27 14.97 17.05
C ALA A 37 -3.48 14.72 18.56
N GLU A 38 -2.51 15.07 19.39
CA GLU A 38 -2.64 14.94 20.85
C GLU A 38 -3.76 15.84 21.38
N ARG A 39 -3.88 17.07 20.87
CA ARG A 39 -4.96 17.98 21.24
C ARG A 39 -6.33 17.39 20.89
N ALA A 40 -6.48 16.83 19.69
CA ALA A 40 -7.72 16.17 19.26
C ALA A 40 -8.10 15.01 20.21
N ILE A 41 -7.13 14.14 20.54
CA ILE A 41 -7.36 13.03 21.47
C ILE A 41 -7.78 13.55 22.85
N ARG A 42 -7.08 14.57 23.36
CA ARG A 42 -7.38 15.16 24.67
C ARG A 42 -8.78 15.78 24.72
N THR A 43 -9.16 16.55 23.70
CA THR A 43 -10.49 17.15 23.59
C THR A 43 -11.58 16.08 23.52
N PHE A 44 -11.36 15.01 22.76
CA PHE A 44 -12.29 13.87 22.70
C PHE A 44 -12.47 13.21 24.08
N LEU A 45 -11.37 12.89 24.77
CA LEU A 45 -11.42 12.23 26.09
C LEU A 45 -12.04 13.08 27.19
N GLN A 46 -12.01 14.42 27.07
CA GLN A 46 -12.58 15.35 28.03
C GLN A 46 -14.08 15.61 27.83
N ASN A 47 -14.65 15.21 26.67
CA ASN A 47 -16.05 15.41 26.37
C ASN A 47 -16.83 14.09 26.54
N PRO A 48 -17.63 13.92 27.61
CA PRO A 48 -18.38 12.69 27.87
C PRO A 48 -19.46 12.40 26.81
N ASN A 49 -19.83 13.38 26.00
CA ASN A 49 -20.79 13.24 24.91
C ASN A 49 -20.13 13.08 23.53
N ALA A 50 -18.79 13.03 23.47
CA ALA A 50 -18.09 12.90 22.19
C ALA A 50 -18.34 11.53 21.58
N LYS A 51 -18.57 11.53 20.27
CA LYS A 51 -18.75 10.32 19.47
C LYS A 51 -17.48 10.01 18.68
N PRO A 52 -17.21 8.75 18.30
CA PRO A 52 -16.03 8.39 17.50
C PRO A 52 -15.85 9.23 16.23
N GLU A 53 -16.95 9.68 15.63
CA GLU A 53 -16.95 10.56 14.46
C GLU A 53 -16.33 11.94 14.76
N ASP A 54 -16.49 12.45 15.98
CA ASP A 54 -15.90 13.72 16.42
C ASP A 54 -14.37 13.62 16.48
N LEU A 55 -13.85 12.51 17.01
CA LEU A 55 -12.41 12.25 17.01
C LEU A 55 -11.86 12.15 15.59
N LYS A 56 -12.57 11.46 14.69
CA LYS A 56 -12.17 11.34 13.28
C LYS A 56 -12.12 12.72 12.60
N ALA A 57 -13.14 13.55 12.81
CA ALA A 57 -13.19 14.90 12.25
C ALA A 57 -12.09 15.81 12.81
N GLN A 58 -11.71 15.65 14.08
CA GLN A 58 -10.61 16.39 14.70
C GLN A 58 -9.24 15.89 14.23
N ALA A 59 -9.03 14.57 14.20
CA ALA A 59 -7.79 13.96 13.71
C ALA A 59 -7.55 14.23 12.22
N ALA A 60 -8.61 14.37 11.41
CA ALA A 60 -8.48 14.79 10.01
C ALA A 60 -7.87 16.20 9.86
N LYS A 61 -7.86 17.03 10.91
CA LYS A 61 -7.19 18.33 10.89
C LYS A 61 -5.68 18.22 11.14
N SER A 62 -5.26 17.22 11.92
CA SER A 62 -3.86 16.98 12.23
C SER A 62 -3.12 16.16 11.16
N GLU A 63 -3.86 15.50 10.28
CA GLU A 63 -3.31 14.75 9.16
C GLU A 63 -3.37 15.55 7.84
N ARG A 64 -2.33 15.43 7.03
CA ARG A 64 -2.23 16.00 5.69
C ARG A 64 -1.83 14.91 4.71
N THR A 65 -2.65 14.68 3.68
CA THR A 65 -2.27 13.83 2.55
C THR A 65 -1.26 14.55 1.67
N LEU A 66 -0.08 13.94 1.48
CA LEU A 66 0.97 14.46 0.60
C LEU A 66 0.84 13.93 -0.83
N GLY A 67 0.32 12.71 -0.99
CA GLY A 67 0.01 12.13 -2.29
C GLY A 67 -0.30 10.65 -2.22
N ALA A 68 -0.60 10.07 -3.37
CA ALA A 68 -0.89 8.65 -3.53
C ALA A 68 -0.25 8.12 -4.82
N PHE A 69 0.04 6.82 -4.85
CA PHE A 69 0.53 6.13 -6.02
C PHE A 69 0.16 4.65 -5.97
N LYS A 70 0.10 4.04 -7.15
CA LYS A 70 -0.01 2.60 -7.29
C LYS A 70 1.36 2.00 -7.52
N ALA A 71 1.64 0.91 -6.82
CA ALA A 71 2.87 0.17 -6.96
C ALA A 71 2.54 -1.26 -7.43
N PRO A 72 3.00 -1.70 -8.61
CA PRO A 72 2.82 -3.08 -9.03
C PRO A 72 3.48 -4.05 -8.03
N ILE A 73 2.76 -5.11 -7.67
CA ILE A 73 3.27 -6.26 -6.93
C ILE A 73 3.79 -7.23 -7.99
N ALA A 74 4.98 -6.95 -8.48
CA ALA A 74 5.66 -7.72 -9.51
C ALA A 74 7.14 -7.84 -9.16
N GLU A 75 7.74 -8.96 -9.56
CA GLU A 75 9.11 -9.34 -9.22
C GLU A 75 10.10 -8.22 -9.54
N GLU A 76 10.91 -7.88 -8.53
CA GLU A 76 12.04 -6.94 -8.60
C GLU A 76 11.67 -5.51 -9.08
N LEU A 77 10.39 -5.13 -9.05
CA LEU A 77 9.95 -3.83 -9.53
C LEU A 77 9.97 -2.78 -8.41
N THR A 78 10.90 -1.83 -8.52
CA THR A 78 10.99 -0.69 -7.61
C THR A 78 10.10 0.46 -8.09
N THR A 79 9.18 0.92 -7.25
CA THR A 79 8.36 2.12 -7.49
C THR A 79 8.73 3.22 -6.52
N THR A 80 9.33 4.31 -7.03
CA THR A 80 9.65 5.51 -6.23
C THR A 80 8.78 6.70 -6.66
N LYS A 81 8.20 7.40 -5.68
CA LYS A 81 7.49 8.67 -5.89
C LYS A 81 7.95 9.71 -4.88
N SER A 82 7.96 10.96 -5.30
CA SER A 82 8.35 12.09 -4.46
C SER A 82 7.25 13.13 -4.40
N PHE A 83 7.00 13.65 -3.21
CA PHE A 83 5.92 14.59 -2.92
C PHE A 83 6.48 15.81 -2.19
N PRO A 84 6.16 17.04 -2.61
CA PRO A 84 6.58 18.23 -1.88
C PRO A 84 5.87 18.27 -0.52
N PHE A 85 6.59 18.65 0.54
CA PHE A 85 5.97 18.89 1.84
C PHE A 85 5.43 20.33 1.88
N PRO A 86 4.09 20.53 2.00
CA PRO A 86 3.47 21.85 1.87
C PRO A 86 4.06 22.91 2.81
N GLY A 87 4.30 24.10 2.28
CA GLY A 87 4.81 25.24 3.05
C GLY A 87 6.31 25.17 3.40
N THR A 88 7.06 24.19 2.86
CA THR A 88 8.48 24.01 3.16
C THR A 88 9.32 23.80 1.91
N LYS A 89 10.64 23.68 2.07
CA LYS A 89 11.58 23.24 1.02
C LYS A 89 11.85 21.72 1.06
N LEU A 90 11.08 20.97 1.84
CA LEU A 90 11.28 19.54 1.99
C LEU A 90 10.48 18.76 0.94
N THR A 91 11.01 17.60 0.57
CA THR A 91 10.42 16.61 -0.31
C THR A 91 10.42 15.28 0.43
N VAL A 92 9.29 14.57 0.36
CA VAL A 92 9.12 13.23 0.88
C VAL A 92 9.22 12.25 -0.28
N THR A 93 10.21 11.38 -0.26
CA THR A 93 10.37 10.29 -1.22
C THR A 93 9.91 8.97 -0.58
N ALA A 94 8.96 8.33 -1.24
CA ALA A 94 8.43 7.02 -0.88
C ALA A 94 8.88 5.99 -1.93
N THR A 95 9.39 4.86 -1.47
CA THR A 95 9.76 3.72 -2.32
C THR A 95 9.01 2.48 -1.86
N PHE A 96 8.47 1.75 -2.83
CA PHE A 96 7.90 0.42 -2.68
C PHE A 96 8.74 -0.54 -3.51
N PHE A 97 9.13 -1.66 -2.92
CA PHE A 97 9.81 -2.75 -3.61
C PHE A 97 9.24 -4.09 -3.14
N TYR A 98 8.95 -4.95 -4.11
CA TYR A 98 8.47 -6.30 -3.88
C TYR A 98 9.45 -7.30 -4.50
N THR A 99 9.74 -8.37 -3.78
CA THR A 99 10.55 -9.49 -4.29
C THR A 99 9.96 -10.81 -3.83
N ASP A 100 9.96 -11.77 -4.74
CA ASP A 100 9.66 -13.17 -4.50
C ASP A 100 10.98 -13.89 -4.24
N GLU A 101 11.57 -13.77 -3.04
CA GLU A 101 12.84 -14.46 -2.80
C GLU A 101 12.69 -15.98 -2.92
N THR A 102 13.11 -16.50 -4.08
CA THR A 102 12.94 -17.87 -4.60
C THR A 102 13.64 -18.96 -3.78
N MET A 103 14.28 -18.61 -2.66
CA MET A 103 15.11 -19.53 -1.87
C MET A 103 14.52 -19.86 -0.48
N ALA A 104 13.54 -19.11 0.03
CA ALA A 104 13.02 -19.27 1.40
C ALA A 104 11.48 -19.36 1.52
N PHE A 105 10.75 -19.48 0.41
CA PHE A 105 9.28 -19.55 0.35
C PHE A 105 8.52 -18.34 0.93
N ALA A 106 9.18 -17.20 1.12
CA ALA A 106 8.55 -16.00 1.64
C ALA A 106 8.71 -14.85 0.62
N GLU A 107 7.58 -14.39 0.09
CA GLU A 107 7.51 -13.10 -0.60
C GLU A 107 7.89 -12.01 0.41
N SER A 108 8.60 -10.96 0.00
CA SER A 108 8.95 -9.85 0.89
C SER A 108 8.59 -8.50 0.28
N LEU A 109 8.19 -7.59 1.17
CA LEU A 109 7.84 -6.23 0.81
C LEU A 109 8.70 -5.25 1.58
N TRP A 110 9.32 -4.33 0.84
CA TRP A 110 10.17 -3.27 1.35
C TRP A 110 9.52 -1.91 1.10
N LEU A 111 9.35 -1.16 2.18
CA LEU A 111 8.90 0.23 2.14
C LEU A 111 10.02 1.15 2.61
N GLY A 112 10.36 2.13 1.80
CA GLY A 112 11.33 3.18 2.13
C GLY A 112 10.65 4.54 2.20
N LEU A 113 10.97 5.32 3.23
CA LEU A 113 10.48 6.67 3.40
C LEU A 113 11.63 7.61 3.78
N TYR A 114 11.89 8.58 2.92
CA TYR A 114 12.92 9.60 3.13
C TYR A 114 12.29 10.99 3.07
N THR A 115 12.73 11.88 3.96
CA THR A 115 12.35 13.30 3.94
C THR A 115 13.61 14.15 3.93
N GLY A 116 13.76 14.99 2.90
CA GLY A 116 14.95 15.83 2.72
C GLY A 116 14.71 17.05 1.84
N ARG A 117 15.75 17.85 1.57
CA ARG A 117 15.64 19.05 0.72
C ARG A 117 15.55 18.77 -0.78
N ARG A 118 15.74 17.51 -1.18
CA ARG A 118 15.72 17.05 -2.57
C ARG A 118 15.00 15.72 -2.65
N ALA A 119 14.41 15.43 -3.81
CA ALA A 119 14.00 14.08 -4.15
C ALA A 119 15.23 13.17 -4.25
N VAL A 120 15.03 11.90 -3.90
CA VAL A 120 16.03 10.83 -4.06
C VAL A 120 15.48 9.78 -5.03
N ALA A 121 16.36 9.06 -5.72
CA ALA A 121 15.94 8.05 -6.69
C ALA A 121 15.35 6.80 -6.03
N ASN A 122 15.82 6.48 -4.83
CA ASN A 122 15.40 5.32 -4.04
C ASN A 122 15.55 5.65 -2.55
N ALA A 123 14.45 5.58 -1.80
CA ALA A 123 14.48 5.81 -0.35
C ALA A 123 15.10 4.62 0.42
N LEU A 124 15.16 3.41 -0.15
CA LEU A 124 15.73 2.22 0.50
C LEU A 124 17.25 2.29 0.66
N THR A 125 17.92 3.15 -0.11
CA THR A 125 19.38 3.29 -0.08
C THR A 125 19.85 4.64 0.45
N GLU A 126 18.94 5.55 0.77
CA GLU A 126 19.28 6.90 1.22
C GLU A 126 19.54 6.93 2.74
N PRO A 127 20.68 7.52 3.18
CA PRO A 127 20.95 7.69 4.60
C PRO A 127 19.86 8.49 5.33
N GLY A 128 19.43 7.97 6.48
CA GLY A 128 18.39 8.59 7.31
C GLY A 128 16.96 8.31 6.86
N ALA A 129 16.75 7.45 5.87
CA ALA A 129 15.43 6.92 5.54
C ALA A 129 14.90 5.97 6.62
N SER A 130 13.59 5.96 6.80
CA SER A 130 12.88 4.90 7.53
C SER A 130 12.59 3.76 6.57
N ILE A 131 13.05 2.56 6.90
CA ILE A 131 12.87 1.36 6.08
C ILE A 131 12.10 0.31 6.89
N VAL A 132 11.13 -0.33 6.25
CA VAL A 132 10.40 -1.47 6.81
C VAL A 132 10.44 -2.59 5.78
N GLU A 133 10.87 -3.76 6.22
CA GLU A 133 10.75 -5.01 5.49
C GLU A 133 9.71 -5.88 6.21
N VAL A 134 8.81 -6.49 5.46
CA VAL A 134 7.87 -7.48 5.99
C VAL A 134 7.85 -8.70 5.10
N ASN A 135 7.72 -9.86 5.74
CA ASN A 135 7.29 -11.07 5.05
C ASN A 135 5.87 -10.83 4.55
N PHE A 136 5.70 -10.93 3.25
CA PHE A 136 4.44 -10.72 2.57
C PHE A 136 3.70 -12.05 2.48
N ASP A 137 2.49 -12.07 3.02
CA ASP A 137 1.61 -13.24 3.00
C ASP A 137 0.14 -12.81 2.85
N ILE A 138 -0.76 -13.79 2.88
CA ILE A 138 -2.21 -13.55 2.79
C ILE A 138 -2.79 -12.72 3.95
N TYR A 139 -2.06 -12.55 5.05
CA TYR A 139 -2.46 -11.76 6.21
C TYR A 139 -1.89 -10.33 6.16
N THR A 140 -0.93 -10.09 5.27
CA THR A 140 -0.24 -8.80 5.10
C THR A 140 -1.01 -7.91 4.14
N TYR A 141 -2.04 -7.24 4.65
CA TYR A 141 -2.94 -6.39 3.85
C TYR A 141 -2.58 -4.89 3.91
N LYS A 142 -1.88 -4.44 4.95
CA LYS A 142 -1.43 -3.05 5.14
C LYS A 142 -0.04 -3.04 5.76
N VAL A 143 0.85 -2.27 5.14
CA VAL A 143 2.24 -2.11 5.60
C VAL A 143 2.52 -0.62 5.73
N LEU A 144 3.19 -0.23 6.81
CA LEU A 144 3.42 1.17 7.15
C LEU A 144 4.89 1.42 7.48
N ALA A 145 5.50 2.39 6.82
CA ALA A 145 6.76 3.00 7.22
C ALA A 145 6.48 4.40 7.81
N LYS A 146 7.10 4.72 8.95
CA LYS A 146 6.93 6.01 9.62
C LYS A 146 8.28 6.66 9.91
N GLN A 147 8.37 7.95 9.69
CA GLN A 147 9.53 8.78 10.01
C GLN A 147 9.08 9.91 10.93
N ARG A 148 9.77 10.09 12.07
CA ARG A 148 9.55 11.22 12.98
C ARG A 148 10.50 12.35 12.62
N MET A 149 10.01 13.58 12.66
CA MET A 149 10.84 14.77 12.45
C MET A 149 10.30 15.97 13.21
N VAL A 150 11.11 17.02 13.32
CA VAL A 150 10.69 18.33 13.84
C VAL A 150 10.79 19.34 12.70
N LEU A 151 9.69 20.07 12.46
CA LEU A 151 9.59 21.10 11.43
C LEU A 151 9.11 22.38 12.11
N ASP A 152 9.89 23.46 12.01
CA ASP A 152 9.58 24.76 12.61
C ASP A 152 9.22 24.68 14.11
N GLY A 153 9.88 23.78 14.84
CA GLY A 153 9.65 23.54 16.27
C GLY A 153 8.46 22.61 16.58
N GLU A 154 7.70 22.18 15.57
CA GLU A 154 6.58 21.28 15.74
C GLU A 154 6.97 19.82 15.44
N PRO A 155 6.52 18.85 16.25
CA PRO A 155 6.77 17.43 15.99
C PRO A 155 5.80 16.87 14.93
N TRP A 156 6.36 16.23 13.91
CA TRP A 156 5.64 15.60 12.81
C TRP A 156 5.97 14.11 12.68
N VAL A 157 5.00 13.34 12.21
CA VAL A 157 5.19 11.97 11.70
C VAL A 157 4.84 11.96 10.22
N ILE A 158 5.78 11.57 9.38
CA ILE A 158 5.54 11.26 7.98
C ILE A 158 5.29 9.76 7.88
N GLY A 159 4.24 9.36 7.18
CA GLY A 159 3.87 7.97 6.96
C GLY A 159 3.77 7.64 5.49
N LEU A 160 4.24 6.45 5.14
CA LEU A 160 3.93 5.74 3.90
C LEU A 160 3.10 4.53 4.30
N GLN A 161 1.87 4.43 3.81
CA GLN A 161 1.03 3.26 3.99
C GLN A 161 0.69 2.68 2.62
N CYS A 162 0.93 1.39 2.45
CA CYS A 162 0.55 0.65 1.26
C CYS A 162 -0.45 -0.45 1.62
N GLN A 163 -1.54 -0.49 0.87
CA GLN A 163 -2.56 -1.53 0.93
C GLN A 163 -2.38 -2.48 -0.25
N THR A 164 -2.04 -3.73 0.03
CA THR A 164 -1.63 -4.75 -0.95
C THR A 164 -2.80 -5.60 -1.46
N MET A 165 -3.94 -5.51 -0.79
CA MET A 165 -5.19 -6.15 -1.18
C MET A 165 -6.38 -5.35 -0.66
N THR A 166 -7.51 -5.42 -1.37
CA THR A 166 -8.76 -4.82 -0.93
C THR A 166 -9.35 -5.56 0.28
N ASP A 167 -10.22 -4.88 1.04
CA ASP A 167 -10.93 -5.52 2.16
C ASP A 167 -11.88 -6.65 1.68
N GLU A 168 -12.30 -6.61 0.42
CA GLU A 168 -13.08 -7.69 -0.19
C GLU A 168 -12.21 -8.91 -0.48
N GLU A 169 -11.05 -8.73 -1.12
CA GLU A 169 -10.11 -9.82 -1.39
C GLU A 169 -9.61 -10.46 -0.09
N ARG A 170 -9.29 -9.63 0.91
CA ARG A 170 -8.93 -10.11 2.25
C ARG A 170 -10.05 -10.96 2.83
N ARG A 171 -11.31 -10.49 2.79
CA ARG A 171 -12.45 -11.28 3.28
C ARG A 171 -12.61 -12.58 2.51
N LYS A 172 -12.46 -12.59 1.19
CA LYS A 172 -12.53 -13.80 0.36
C LYS A 172 -11.44 -14.82 0.73
N ARG A 173 -10.20 -14.36 0.91
CA ARG A 173 -9.06 -15.22 1.29
C ARG A 173 -9.17 -15.76 2.73
N LEU A 174 -9.77 -14.97 3.63
CA LEU A 174 -9.96 -15.36 5.05
C LEU A 174 -11.26 -16.14 5.30
N SER A 175 -12.20 -16.13 4.36
CA SER A 175 -13.45 -16.87 4.52
C SER A 175 -13.19 -18.37 4.33
N PRO A 176 -13.49 -19.23 5.31
CA PRO A 176 -13.14 -20.66 5.30
C PRO A 176 -13.94 -21.51 4.29
N THR A 177 -14.56 -20.89 3.28
CA THR A 177 -15.49 -21.50 2.32
C THR A 177 -14.88 -22.51 1.33
N GLY A 178 -13.71 -23.07 1.63
CA GLY A 178 -13.09 -24.16 0.86
C GLY A 178 -12.10 -25.04 1.62
N ALA A 179 -11.79 -24.75 2.89
CA ALA A 179 -11.01 -25.68 3.71
C ALA A 179 -11.97 -26.73 4.25
N ALA A 180 -11.87 -27.97 3.75
CA ALA A 180 -12.48 -29.12 4.42
C ALA A 180 -12.14 -29.03 5.92
N ALA A 181 -13.16 -29.04 6.78
CA ALA A 181 -12.94 -29.00 8.21
C ALA A 181 -11.90 -30.08 8.58
N PRO A 182 -10.87 -29.76 9.39
CA PRO A 182 -9.92 -30.78 9.82
C PRO A 182 -10.72 -31.92 10.47
N PRO A 183 -10.40 -33.19 10.16
CA PRO A 183 -11.12 -34.31 10.73
C PRO A 183 -11.10 -34.17 12.24
N ARG A 184 -12.29 -34.27 12.87
CA ARG A 184 -12.41 -34.16 14.32
C ARG A 184 -11.50 -35.22 14.95
N PRO A 185 -10.60 -34.86 15.89
CA PRO A 185 -9.83 -35.84 16.62
C PRO A 185 -10.80 -36.72 17.41
N GLY A 186 -10.89 -38.00 17.04
CA GLY A 186 -11.75 -38.99 17.71
C GLY A 186 -12.70 -39.79 16.81
N ALA A 187 -12.74 -39.56 15.49
CA ALA A 187 -13.42 -40.48 14.59
C ALA A 187 -12.51 -41.69 14.28
N VAL A 188 -12.54 -42.70 15.16
CA VAL A 188 -12.04 -44.04 14.89
C VAL A 188 -13.17 -44.82 14.19
N PRO A 189 -12.87 -45.64 13.15
CA PRO A 189 -13.87 -46.41 12.41
C PRO A 189 -14.67 -47.39 13.28
#